data_AF-A0A925KGA7-F1
#
_entry.id   AF-A0A925KGA7-F1
#
_cell.length_a   1.000
_cell.length_b   1.000
_cell.length_c   1.000
_cell.angle_alpha   90.00
_cell.angle_beta   90.00
_cell.angle_gamma   90.00
#
_symmetry.space_group_name_H-M   'P 1'
#
loop_
_entity.id
_entity.type
_entity.pdbx_description
1 polymer ?
#
loop_
_entity_poly.entity_id
_entity_poly.type
_entity_poly.pdbx_seq_one_letter_code
_entity_poly.pdbx_strand_id
1 'polypeptide(L)'
;MSLFKKVTKTFAWGQHQVTMETGEIARQSTGAVVVSIGDTVVLATVVAKNEAKPGQDFFPLTVDYIEKTYAAGKIPGSFFKREGRPSELETLTSRLIDRPIRPLFPDGFLNEVQVVIHVMSLDPEIQADIAAMIGTSAALAISGLPFSGPIGAARVGYIDGEYVLNPGQTQLVNSQMDLVVAGTEAAVLMVESEAQQLSEEIMLGAVVFGHDQGKTAIAAINDLVREAGKPEWAWAAPAKNEPFIAKVTGLAEEKLRAAYQIRSKQARTQACRSVTSDVLAALKGEGAEFDKADVETLLFEIESRIVRSQILTGEPRIDGRDTRTVRAIEIRSGVLPRAHGSALFTRGETQALVAATLGTERDAQRIDALAGEYEDRFMLHYNMPPFATGETGRVGSPKRREIGHGRLAKRALNAVLPTKADFPYTMRVVSEITESNGSSSMASVCGGCLSLLDAGVPLKAHVAGIAMGLIKEGNRFAVLTDILGDEDHLGDMDFKVAGTNGGITALQMDIKIQGITK
;
A
#
# COMPACT_ATOMS: atom_id res chain seq x y z
N MET A 1 -11.43 -38.71 23.42
CA MET A 1 -11.81 -37.71 22.39
C MET A 1 -10.97 -36.47 22.63
N SER A 2 -10.43 -35.86 21.57
CA SER A 2 -9.68 -34.60 21.71
C SER A 2 -10.62 -33.48 22.17
N LEU A 3 -10.13 -32.56 23.00
CA LEU A 3 -10.83 -31.32 23.36
C LEU A 3 -11.06 -30.42 22.12
N PHE A 4 -10.26 -30.60 21.08
CA PHE A 4 -10.21 -29.73 19.92
C PHE A 4 -10.89 -30.38 18.72
N LYS A 5 -11.81 -29.63 18.08
CA LYS A 5 -12.32 -29.93 16.75
C LYS A 5 -11.39 -29.26 15.73
N LYS A 6 -10.22 -29.87 15.54
CA LYS A 6 -9.22 -29.40 14.59
C LYS A 6 -9.67 -29.67 13.16
N VAL A 7 -9.55 -28.69 12.29
CA VAL A 7 -9.72 -28.83 10.84
C VAL A 7 -8.41 -28.45 10.18
N THR A 8 -7.93 -29.31 9.29
CA THR A 8 -6.66 -29.16 8.58
C THR A 8 -6.91 -29.29 7.08
N LYS A 9 -6.32 -28.38 6.31
CA LYS A 9 -6.31 -28.41 4.84
C LYS A 9 -4.88 -28.33 4.33
N THR A 10 -4.49 -29.27 3.49
CA THR A 10 -3.16 -29.33 2.90
C THR A 10 -3.28 -29.34 1.37
N PHE A 11 -2.48 -28.52 0.71
CA PHE A 11 -2.46 -28.42 -0.75
C PHE A 11 -1.04 -28.17 -1.26
N ALA A 12 -0.79 -28.55 -2.52
CA ALA A 12 0.46 -28.25 -3.20
C ALA A 12 0.37 -26.86 -3.86
N TRP A 13 1.44 -26.08 -3.75
CA TRP A 13 1.51 -24.75 -4.34
C TRP A 13 2.92 -24.44 -4.83
N GLY A 14 3.11 -24.56 -6.14
CA GLY A 14 4.45 -24.59 -6.73
C GLY A 14 5.26 -25.77 -6.18
N GLN A 15 6.43 -25.47 -5.61
CA GLN A 15 7.35 -26.47 -5.07
C GLN A 15 7.07 -26.80 -3.60
N HIS A 16 6.16 -26.07 -2.94
CA HIS A 16 5.90 -26.21 -1.52
C HIS A 16 4.58 -26.92 -1.25
N GLN A 17 4.52 -27.62 -0.11
CA GLN A 17 3.28 -28.04 0.49
C GLN A 17 2.85 -26.99 1.52
N VAL A 18 1.60 -26.55 1.41
CA VAL A 18 0.99 -25.59 2.33
C VAL A 18 -0.04 -26.31 3.18
N THR A 19 -0.01 -26.11 4.49
CA THR A 19 -0.99 -26.63 5.43
C THR A 19 -1.63 -25.50 6.22
N MET A 20 -2.96 -25.48 6.28
CA MET A 20 -3.76 -24.53 7.06
C MET A 20 -4.53 -25.28 8.14
N GLU A 21 -4.43 -24.82 9.39
CA GLU A 21 -5.07 -25.45 10.54
C GLU A 21 -5.88 -24.45 11.37
N THR A 22 -7.06 -24.87 11.82
CA THR A 22 -7.91 -24.08 12.71
C THR A 22 -8.63 -24.95 13.76
N GLY A 23 -9.21 -24.33 14.77
CA GLY A 23 -9.99 -25.00 15.83
C GLY A 23 -9.21 -25.47 17.05
N GLU A 24 -7.88 -25.35 17.03
CA GLU A 24 -6.99 -25.72 18.15
C GLU A 24 -6.43 -24.48 18.88
N ILE A 25 -5.76 -23.59 18.14
CA ILE A 25 -5.05 -22.42 18.67
C ILE A 25 -5.95 -21.16 18.60
N ALA A 26 -5.87 -20.29 19.61
CA ALA A 26 -6.54 -18.99 19.67
C ALA A 26 -8.08 -19.00 19.46
N ARG A 27 -8.77 -20.03 19.98
CA ARG A 27 -10.23 -20.27 19.82
C ARG A 27 -11.15 -19.11 20.27
N GLN A 28 -10.66 -18.16 21.06
CA GLN A 28 -11.41 -16.97 21.49
C GLN A 28 -11.46 -15.86 20.44
N SER A 29 -10.60 -15.91 19.42
CA SER A 29 -10.61 -14.94 18.33
C SER A 29 -11.83 -15.12 17.41
N THR A 30 -12.17 -14.06 16.67
CA THR A 30 -13.21 -14.14 15.63
C THR A 30 -12.78 -15.11 14.52
N GLY A 31 -11.51 -15.12 14.13
CA GLY A 31 -10.92 -16.14 13.27
C GLY A 31 -9.45 -16.39 13.62
N ALA A 32 -8.99 -17.64 13.54
CA ALA A 32 -7.58 -17.99 13.73
C ALA A 32 -7.19 -19.14 12.82
N VAL A 33 -6.08 -18.98 12.10
CA VAL A 33 -5.50 -20.00 11.23
C VAL A 33 -3.99 -20.04 11.45
N VAL A 34 -3.47 -21.25 11.64
CA VAL A 34 -2.04 -21.53 11.54
C VAL A 34 -1.75 -21.97 10.12
N VAL A 35 -0.79 -21.31 9.47
CA VAL A 35 -0.34 -21.68 8.12
C VAL A 35 1.12 -22.12 8.18
N SER A 36 1.40 -23.27 7.59
CA SER A 36 2.75 -23.81 7.42
C SER A 36 3.07 -23.93 5.93
N ILE A 37 4.20 -23.36 5.51
CA ILE A 37 4.78 -23.53 4.17
C ILE A 37 6.20 -24.04 4.38
N GLY A 38 6.46 -25.32 4.11
CA GLY A 38 7.66 -25.98 4.62
C GLY A 38 7.74 -25.85 6.15
N ASP A 39 8.91 -25.44 6.66
CA ASP A 39 9.11 -25.21 8.09
C ASP A 39 8.80 -23.78 8.54
N THR A 40 8.39 -22.89 7.63
CA THR A 40 7.88 -21.56 7.99
C THR A 40 6.43 -21.65 8.45
N VAL A 41 6.18 -21.26 9.71
CA VAL A 41 4.87 -21.35 10.36
C VAL A 41 4.44 -19.98 10.89
N VAL A 42 3.24 -19.55 10.52
CA VAL A 42 2.61 -18.33 11.00
C VAL A 42 1.26 -18.60 11.67
N LEU A 43 0.94 -17.86 12.73
CA LEU A 43 -0.39 -17.79 13.31
C LEU A 43 -1.02 -16.45 12.96
N ALA A 44 -2.08 -16.46 12.14
CA ALA A 44 -2.87 -15.29 11.85
C ALA A 44 -4.17 -15.32 12.67
N THR A 45 -4.46 -14.24 13.40
CA THR A 45 -5.70 -14.07 14.15
C THR A 45 -6.43 -12.81 13.73
N VAL A 46 -7.76 -12.86 13.81
CA VAL A 46 -8.68 -11.77 13.53
C VAL A 46 -9.60 -11.61 14.72
N VAL A 47 -9.73 -10.37 15.20
CA VAL A 47 -10.73 -9.98 16.19
C VAL A 47 -11.50 -8.79 15.65
N ALA A 48 -12.82 -8.86 15.74
CA ALA A 48 -13.70 -7.76 15.41
C ALA A 48 -14.61 -7.43 16.59
N LYS A 49 -14.88 -6.15 16.82
CA LYS A 49 -15.93 -5.73 17.74
C LYS A 49 -17.30 -5.98 17.11
N ASN A 50 -18.26 -6.45 17.91
CA ASN A 50 -19.63 -6.68 17.44
C ASN A 50 -20.38 -5.38 17.13
N GLU A 51 -20.02 -4.29 17.80
CA GLU A 51 -20.63 -2.97 17.63
C GLU A 51 -19.57 -1.94 17.21
N ALA A 52 -19.93 -1.07 16.27
CA ALA A 52 -19.13 0.10 15.92
C ALA A 52 -19.15 1.12 17.09
N LYS A 53 -18.07 1.90 17.22
CA LYS A 53 -18.03 2.96 18.24
C LYS A 53 -19.01 4.08 17.85
N PRO A 54 -19.76 4.67 18.80
CA PRO A 54 -20.56 5.85 18.52
C PRO A 54 -19.69 6.97 17.93
N GLY A 55 -20.15 7.59 16.84
CA GLY A 55 -19.42 8.66 16.14
C GLY A 55 -18.18 8.20 15.36
N GLN A 56 -18.00 6.89 15.13
CA GLN A 56 -16.96 6.39 14.24
C GLN A 56 -17.31 6.78 12.80
N ASP A 57 -16.39 7.44 12.10
CA ASP A 57 -16.56 7.99 10.74
C ASP A 57 -15.60 7.36 9.70
N PHE A 58 -14.68 6.49 10.16
CA PHE A 58 -13.77 5.73 9.30
C PHE A 58 -13.70 4.26 9.71
N PHE A 59 -13.40 3.37 8.75
CA PHE A 59 -13.20 1.95 9.04
C PHE A 59 -11.88 1.69 9.80
N PRO A 60 -11.92 1.27 11.09
CA PRO A 60 -10.73 1.09 11.89
C PRO A 60 -10.18 -0.34 11.72
N LEU A 61 -9.42 -0.53 10.65
CA LEU A 61 -8.63 -1.74 10.41
C LEU A 61 -7.17 -1.53 10.81
N THR A 62 -6.66 -2.42 11.67
CA THR A 62 -5.24 -2.48 12.07
C THR A 62 -4.66 -3.86 11.78
N VAL A 63 -3.48 -3.89 11.17
CA VAL A 63 -2.72 -5.10 10.87
C VAL A 63 -1.34 -5.04 11.50
N ASP A 64 -1.04 -5.98 12.38
CA ASP A 64 0.23 -6.11 13.09
C ASP A 64 0.89 -7.45 12.72
N TYR A 65 1.99 -7.40 11.97
CA TYR A 65 2.84 -8.54 11.68
C TYR A 65 4.06 -8.52 12.61
N ILE A 66 4.35 -9.65 13.26
CA ILE A 66 5.35 -9.74 14.31
C ILE A 66 6.23 -10.97 14.08
N GLU A 67 7.53 -10.74 13.95
CA GLU A 67 8.55 -11.79 13.90
C GLU A 67 9.02 -12.13 15.31
N LYS A 68 8.84 -13.39 15.73
CA LYS A 68 9.36 -13.85 17.02
C LYS A 68 10.75 -14.40 16.85
N THR A 69 11.73 -13.95 17.62
CA THR A 69 13.12 -14.40 17.41
C THR A 69 13.29 -15.89 17.72
N TYR A 70 12.44 -16.44 18.59
CA TYR A 70 12.38 -17.89 18.82
C TYR A 70 12.03 -18.68 17.57
N ALA A 71 11.38 -18.07 16.57
CA ALA A 71 11.02 -18.74 15.31
C ALA A 71 12.27 -19.21 14.54
N ALA A 72 13.42 -18.58 14.78
CA ALA A 72 14.73 -18.97 14.27
C ALA A 72 15.66 -19.50 15.40
N GLY A 73 15.12 -19.84 16.57
CA GLY A 73 15.92 -20.30 17.72
C GLY A 73 16.85 -19.25 18.32
N LYS A 74 16.56 -17.96 18.13
CA LYS A 74 17.41 -16.84 18.58
C LYS A 74 16.84 -16.14 19.82
N ILE A 75 17.73 -15.67 20.69
CA ILE A 75 17.41 -14.69 21.74
C ILE A 75 17.62 -13.29 21.15
N PRO A 76 16.70 -12.32 21.35
CA PRO A 76 16.84 -11.00 20.74
C PRO A 76 18.16 -10.30 21.10
N GLY A 77 18.81 -9.67 20.11
CA GLY A 77 20.06 -8.93 20.31
C GLY A 77 19.91 -7.70 21.22
N SER A 78 18.69 -7.17 21.35
CA SER A 78 18.36 -5.97 22.13
C SER A 78 18.83 -6.03 23.59
N PHE A 79 19.03 -4.86 24.21
CA PHE A 79 19.47 -4.76 25.62
C PHE A 79 18.53 -5.52 26.58
N PHE A 80 17.22 -5.47 26.32
CA PHE A 80 16.20 -6.10 27.16
C PHE A 80 15.95 -7.58 26.84
N LYS A 81 16.61 -8.16 25.83
CA LYS A 81 16.42 -9.56 25.38
C LYS A 81 14.95 -9.90 25.11
N ARG A 82 14.23 -8.94 24.53
CA ARG A 82 12.81 -9.01 24.19
C ARG A 82 12.56 -8.29 22.87
N GLU A 83 11.63 -8.78 22.07
CA GLU A 83 11.12 -8.08 20.90
C GLU A 83 10.48 -6.75 21.33
N GLY A 84 10.83 -5.69 20.61
CA GLY A 84 10.46 -4.32 20.93
C GLY A 84 9.38 -3.78 20.01
N ARG A 85 9.59 -2.54 19.54
CA ARG A 85 8.76 -1.96 18.48
C ARG A 85 9.00 -2.69 17.15
N PRO A 86 7.99 -2.73 16.26
CA PRO A 86 8.16 -3.32 14.94
C PRO A 86 9.33 -2.71 14.18
N SER A 87 10.09 -3.57 13.52
CA SER A 87 11.11 -3.21 12.54
C SER A 87 10.50 -2.60 11.27
N GLU A 88 11.35 -2.09 10.37
CA GLU A 88 10.90 -1.66 9.05
C GLU A 88 10.30 -2.81 8.25
N LEU A 89 10.93 -3.99 8.28
CA LEU A 89 10.42 -5.19 7.61
C LEU A 89 9.03 -5.55 8.12
N GLU A 90 8.85 -5.64 9.44
CA GLU A 90 7.55 -5.97 10.04
C GLU A 90 6.48 -4.93 9.67
N THR A 91 6.84 -3.65 9.66
CA THR A 91 5.93 -2.57 9.26
C THR A 91 5.56 -2.66 7.77
N LEU A 92 6.51 -3.00 6.90
CA LEU A 92 6.29 -3.17 5.47
C LEU A 92 5.41 -4.39 5.19
N THR A 93 5.64 -5.51 5.87
CA THR A 93 4.81 -6.72 5.75
C THR A 93 3.40 -6.48 6.28
N SER A 94 3.24 -5.78 7.42
CA SER A 94 1.92 -5.30 7.88
C SER A 94 1.18 -4.53 6.80
N ARG A 95 1.87 -3.64 6.07
CA ARG A 95 1.25 -2.89 4.96
C ARG A 95 0.93 -3.77 3.76
N LEU A 96 1.80 -4.73 3.44
CA LEU A 96 1.61 -5.69 2.36
C LEU A 96 0.33 -6.51 2.56
N ILE A 97 0.00 -6.83 3.82
CA ILE A 97 -1.22 -7.53 4.21
C ILE A 97 -2.44 -6.59 4.24
N ASP A 98 -2.32 -5.38 4.81
CA ASP A 98 -3.42 -4.41 4.96
C ASP A 98 -4.00 -3.95 3.61
N ARG A 99 -3.12 -3.63 2.65
CA ARG A 99 -3.50 -3.05 1.35
C ARG A 99 -4.54 -3.89 0.56
N PRO A 100 -4.35 -5.20 0.33
CA PRO A 100 -5.32 -5.99 -0.42
C PRO A 100 -6.59 -6.34 0.35
N ILE A 101 -6.58 -6.39 1.70
CA ILE A 101 -7.78 -6.76 2.46
C ILE A 101 -8.70 -5.57 2.75
N ARG A 102 -8.14 -4.37 2.87
CA ARG A 102 -8.90 -3.15 3.21
C ARG A 102 -10.07 -2.85 2.27
N PRO A 103 -9.92 -2.89 0.93
CA PRO A 103 -11.03 -2.58 0.01
C PRO A 103 -12.08 -3.70 -0.08
N LEU A 104 -11.90 -4.82 0.61
CA LEU A 104 -12.83 -5.96 0.58
C LEU A 104 -13.84 -5.95 1.74
N PHE A 105 -13.74 -4.99 2.65
CA PHE A 105 -14.82 -4.73 3.61
C PHE A 105 -15.86 -3.83 2.94
N PRO A 106 -17.16 -4.07 3.14
CA PRO A 106 -18.19 -3.30 2.49
C PRO A 106 -18.22 -1.86 3.00
N ASP A 107 -18.59 -0.95 2.10
CA ASP A 107 -18.78 0.45 2.43
C ASP A 107 -19.78 0.61 3.60
N GLY A 108 -19.41 1.45 4.57
CA GLY A 108 -20.20 1.65 5.80
C GLY A 108 -19.95 0.62 6.90
N PHE A 109 -19.07 -0.37 6.70
CA PHE A 109 -18.63 -1.24 7.80
C PHE A 109 -17.60 -0.53 8.69
N LEU A 110 -18.03 -0.13 9.89
CA LEU A 110 -17.25 0.72 10.81
C LEU A 110 -16.86 0.00 12.11
N ASN A 111 -17.09 -1.30 12.18
CA ASN A 111 -16.66 -2.13 13.30
C ASN A 111 -15.13 -2.21 13.31
N GLU A 112 -14.54 -2.07 14.50
CA GLU A 112 -13.09 -2.17 14.68
C GLU A 112 -12.62 -3.61 14.42
N VAL A 113 -11.68 -3.76 13.49
CA VAL A 113 -11.07 -5.04 13.12
C VAL A 113 -9.57 -4.99 13.36
N GLN A 114 -9.06 -5.96 14.10
CA GLN A 114 -7.63 -6.14 14.32
C GLN A 114 -7.19 -7.49 13.79
N VAL A 115 -6.13 -7.46 12.97
CA VAL A 115 -5.43 -8.64 12.48
C VAL A 115 -4.05 -8.67 13.11
N VAL A 116 -3.71 -9.78 13.77
CA VAL A 116 -2.38 -9.97 14.37
C VAL A 116 -1.77 -11.25 13.83
N ILE A 117 -0.56 -11.15 13.28
CA ILE A 117 0.17 -12.26 12.70
C ILE A 117 1.47 -12.46 13.47
N HIS A 118 1.68 -13.69 13.93
CA HIS A 118 2.91 -14.12 14.59
C HIS A 118 3.66 -15.10 13.70
N VAL A 119 4.92 -14.81 13.38
CA VAL A 119 5.83 -15.82 12.84
C VAL A 119 6.31 -16.68 14.01
N MET A 120 5.93 -17.96 13.99
CA MET A 120 6.22 -18.91 15.08
C MET A 120 7.39 -19.83 14.77
N SER A 121 7.65 -20.09 13.48
CA SER A 121 8.83 -20.81 12.99
C SER A 121 9.20 -20.25 11.62
N LEU A 122 10.49 -20.17 11.31
CA LEU A 122 10.98 -19.64 10.04
C LEU A 122 12.04 -20.56 9.44
N ASP A 123 11.73 -21.10 8.26
CA ASP A 123 12.71 -21.61 7.31
C ASP A 123 13.40 -20.40 6.62
N PRO A 124 14.73 -20.25 6.70
CA PRO A 124 15.45 -19.16 6.05
C PRO A 124 15.24 -19.08 4.53
N GLU A 125 14.90 -20.18 3.86
CA GLU A 125 14.62 -20.17 2.42
C GLU A 125 13.18 -19.73 2.09
N ILE A 126 12.25 -19.76 3.06
CA ILE A 126 10.83 -19.45 2.84
C ILE A 126 10.43 -18.22 3.64
N GLN A 127 10.37 -17.06 2.98
CA GLN A 127 9.90 -15.83 3.60
C GLN A 127 8.46 -15.97 4.13
N ALA A 128 8.21 -15.45 5.32
CA ALA A 128 6.94 -15.60 6.02
C ALA A 128 5.82 -14.64 5.55
N ASP A 129 6.10 -13.72 4.64
CA ASP A 129 5.15 -12.71 4.18
C ASP A 129 4.00 -13.30 3.37
N ILE A 130 4.27 -14.20 2.42
CA ILE A 130 3.21 -14.90 1.65
C ILE A 130 2.38 -15.80 2.59
N ALA A 131 3.02 -16.52 3.50
CA ALA A 131 2.33 -17.33 4.50
C ALA A 131 1.41 -16.46 5.38
N ALA A 132 1.87 -15.27 5.79
CA ALA A 132 1.09 -14.32 6.57
C ALA A 132 -0.12 -13.79 5.78
N MET A 133 0.05 -13.45 4.50
CA MET A 133 -1.05 -12.99 3.64
C MET A 133 -2.12 -14.07 3.47
N ILE A 134 -1.72 -15.32 3.21
CA ILE A 134 -2.64 -16.46 3.09
C ILE A 134 -3.31 -16.77 4.43
N GLY A 135 -2.56 -16.72 5.54
CA GLY A 135 -3.11 -16.91 6.89
C GLY A 135 -4.15 -15.86 7.25
N THR A 136 -3.89 -14.58 6.96
CA THR A 136 -4.85 -13.50 7.17
C THR A 136 -6.11 -13.70 6.31
N SER A 137 -5.93 -14.04 5.03
CA SER A 137 -7.03 -14.33 4.12
C SER A 137 -7.92 -15.46 4.65
N ALA A 138 -7.31 -16.57 5.07
CA ALA A 138 -8.01 -17.71 5.66
C ALA A 138 -8.71 -17.34 6.99
N ALA A 139 -8.02 -16.63 7.89
CA ALA A 139 -8.56 -16.22 9.19
C ALA A 139 -9.76 -15.26 9.05
N LEU A 140 -9.72 -14.32 8.09
CA LEU A 140 -10.85 -13.46 7.75
C LEU A 140 -12.01 -14.28 7.16
N ALA A 141 -11.72 -15.18 6.22
CA ALA A 141 -12.75 -15.97 5.55
C ALA A 141 -13.50 -16.91 6.50
N ILE A 142 -12.83 -17.51 7.50
CA ILE A 142 -13.50 -18.37 8.50
C ILE A 142 -14.20 -17.57 9.61
N SER A 143 -13.98 -16.26 9.69
CA SER A 143 -14.43 -15.44 10.83
C SER A 143 -15.94 -15.14 10.82
N GLY A 144 -16.57 -15.22 9.65
CA GLY A 144 -17.95 -14.79 9.42
C GLY A 144 -18.12 -13.28 9.24
N LEU A 145 -17.05 -12.48 9.28
CA LEU A 145 -17.13 -11.04 9.00
C LEU A 145 -17.58 -10.77 7.56
N PRO A 146 -18.27 -9.64 7.29
CA PRO A 146 -18.63 -9.25 5.94
C PRO A 146 -17.36 -8.84 5.19
N PHE A 147 -16.76 -9.80 4.49
CA PHE A 147 -15.47 -9.66 3.82
C PHE A 147 -15.55 -10.33 2.45
N SER A 148 -15.39 -9.55 1.38
CA SER A 148 -15.51 -9.99 -0.01
C SER A 148 -14.25 -10.66 -0.56
N GLY A 149 -13.57 -11.45 0.28
CA GLY A 149 -12.48 -12.33 -0.12
C GLY A 149 -12.96 -13.76 -0.40
N PRO A 150 -12.10 -14.78 -0.21
CA PRO A 150 -10.70 -14.69 0.21
C PRO A 150 -9.80 -14.10 -0.89
N ILE A 151 -8.60 -13.68 -0.49
CA ILE A 151 -7.52 -13.31 -1.41
C ILE A 151 -6.49 -14.44 -1.54
N GLY A 152 -5.89 -14.54 -2.71
CA GLY A 152 -4.62 -15.21 -2.96
C GLY A 152 -3.48 -14.20 -2.92
N ALA A 153 -2.26 -14.69 -2.74
CA ALA A 153 -1.04 -13.90 -2.80
C ALA A 153 0.05 -14.73 -3.47
N ALA A 154 0.99 -14.14 -4.19
CA ALA A 154 2.13 -14.86 -4.73
C ALA A 154 3.34 -13.95 -4.85
N ARG A 155 4.53 -14.50 -4.59
CA ARG A 155 5.79 -13.88 -5.01
C ARG A 155 6.18 -14.43 -6.38
N VAL A 156 6.66 -13.57 -7.27
CA VAL A 156 7.10 -13.91 -8.62
C VAL A 156 8.52 -13.41 -8.83
N GLY A 157 9.41 -14.35 -9.12
CA GLY A 157 10.77 -14.07 -9.61
C GLY A 157 10.85 -14.15 -11.13
N TYR A 158 11.95 -13.65 -11.69
CA TYR A 158 12.27 -13.76 -13.11
C TYR A 158 13.72 -14.22 -13.27
N ILE A 159 13.90 -15.50 -13.59
CA ILE A 159 15.19 -16.20 -13.60
C ILE A 159 15.32 -16.89 -14.96
N ASP A 160 16.45 -16.68 -15.65
CA ASP A 160 16.75 -17.28 -16.95
C ASP A 160 15.64 -17.09 -18.02
N GLY A 161 14.92 -15.96 -17.95
CA GLY A 161 13.84 -15.63 -18.88
C GLY A 161 12.46 -16.18 -18.51
N GLU A 162 12.32 -16.87 -17.39
CA GLU A 162 11.11 -17.55 -16.96
C GLU A 162 10.55 -16.99 -15.64
N TYR A 163 9.22 -17.03 -15.49
CA TYR A 163 8.56 -16.68 -14.24
C TYR A 163 8.66 -17.83 -13.23
N VAL A 164 9.10 -17.52 -12.01
CA VAL A 164 9.24 -18.50 -10.92
C VAL A 164 8.29 -18.14 -9.79
N LEU A 165 7.42 -19.08 -9.41
CA LEU A 165 6.47 -18.92 -8.31
C LEU A 165 7.16 -19.14 -6.95
N ASN A 166 6.95 -18.20 -6.03
CA ASN A 166 7.42 -18.24 -4.64
C ASN A 166 8.89 -18.68 -4.52
N PRO A 167 9.83 -18.03 -5.24
CA PRO A 167 11.24 -18.39 -5.18
C PRO A 167 11.78 -18.23 -3.76
N GLY A 168 12.64 -19.16 -3.35
CA GLY A 168 13.35 -19.05 -2.08
C GLY A 168 14.42 -17.96 -2.09
N GLN A 169 14.99 -17.63 -0.93
CA GLN A 169 16.00 -16.58 -0.80
C GLN A 169 17.22 -16.82 -1.71
N THR A 170 17.68 -18.08 -1.80
CA THR A 170 18.80 -18.42 -2.67
C THR A 170 18.49 -18.19 -4.16
N GLN A 171 17.25 -18.45 -4.59
CA GLN A 171 16.82 -18.22 -5.97
C GLN A 171 16.67 -16.73 -6.28
N LEU A 172 16.18 -15.94 -5.32
CA LEU A 172 16.00 -14.50 -5.48
C LEU A 172 17.31 -13.74 -5.74
N VAL A 173 18.45 -14.24 -5.26
CA VAL A 173 19.78 -13.65 -5.56
C VAL A 173 20.06 -13.58 -7.06
N ASN A 174 19.61 -14.57 -7.82
CA ASN A 174 19.77 -14.63 -9.27
C ASN A 174 18.54 -14.11 -10.04
N SER A 175 17.52 -13.63 -9.33
CA SER A 175 16.30 -13.12 -9.93
C SER A 175 16.47 -11.67 -10.37
N GLN A 176 15.94 -11.35 -11.55
CA GLN A 176 15.83 -9.97 -12.04
C GLN A 176 14.59 -9.26 -11.50
N MET A 177 13.77 -9.92 -10.69
CA MET A 177 12.51 -9.41 -10.16
C MET A 177 12.19 -10.00 -8.78
N ASP A 178 11.65 -9.18 -7.89
CA ASP A 178 10.96 -9.61 -6.68
C ASP A 178 9.62 -8.87 -6.65
N LEU A 179 8.56 -9.56 -7.11
CA LEU A 179 7.21 -9.01 -7.22
C LEU A 179 6.28 -9.80 -6.31
N VAL A 180 5.53 -9.11 -5.46
CA VAL A 180 4.40 -9.68 -4.73
C VAL A 180 3.10 -9.15 -5.32
N VAL A 181 2.18 -10.06 -5.63
CA VAL A 181 0.84 -9.75 -6.11
C VAL A 181 -0.20 -10.40 -5.20
N ALA A 182 -1.30 -9.70 -4.96
CA ALA A 182 -2.47 -10.24 -4.26
C ALA A 182 -3.77 -9.81 -4.94
N GLY A 183 -4.77 -10.68 -4.86
CA GLY A 183 -6.06 -10.45 -5.51
C GLY A 183 -7.11 -11.47 -5.09
N THR A 184 -8.38 -11.20 -5.42
CA THR A 184 -9.45 -12.20 -5.33
C THR A 184 -9.39 -13.13 -6.53
N GLU A 185 -10.34 -14.07 -6.61
CA GLU A 185 -10.48 -14.94 -7.79
C GLU A 185 -10.67 -14.12 -9.08
N ALA A 186 -11.39 -13.01 -9.00
CA ALA A 186 -11.79 -12.19 -10.14
C ALA A 186 -10.77 -11.13 -10.55
N ALA A 187 -10.04 -10.53 -9.59
CA ALA A 187 -9.23 -9.35 -9.88
C ALA A 187 -7.99 -9.22 -8.99
N VAL A 188 -6.95 -8.62 -9.55
CA VAL A 188 -5.78 -8.13 -8.80
C VAL A 188 -6.20 -6.96 -7.94
N LEU A 189 -5.67 -6.89 -6.72
CA LEU A 189 -5.91 -5.80 -5.77
C LEU A 189 -4.65 -5.03 -5.43
N MET A 190 -3.51 -5.72 -5.34
CA MET A 190 -2.27 -5.14 -4.87
C MET A 190 -1.08 -5.74 -5.60
N VAL A 191 -0.14 -4.87 -6.01
CA VAL A 191 1.18 -5.25 -6.49
C VAL A 191 2.23 -4.42 -5.75
N GLU A 192 3.33 -5.05 -5.38
CA GLU A 192 4.53 -4.42 -4.87
C GLU A 192 5.75 -5.11 -5.48
N SER A 193 6.63 -4.37 -6.16
CA SER A 193 7.76 -4.99 -6.85
C SER A 193 9.03 -4.15 -6.94
N GLU A 194 10.13 -4.86 -7.07
CA GLU A 194 11.46 -4.37 -7.44
C GLU A 194 11.95 -5.19 -8.65
N ALA A 195 12.55 -4.53 -9.64
CA ALA A 195 12.97 -5.16 -10.89
C ALA A 195 14.28 -4.57 -11.43
N GLN A 196 15.02 -5.36 -12.21
CA GLN A 196 16.29 -4.95 -12.82
C GLN A 196 16.08 -4.42 -14.25
N GLN A 197 15.34 -3.31 -14.40
CA GLN A 197 15.04 -2.67 -15.69
C GLN A 197 14.32 -3.62 -16.67
N LEU A 198 13.22 -4.23 -16.23
CA LEU A 198 12.41 -5.15 -17.05
C LEU A 198 11.37 -4.39 -17.88
N SER A 199 10.95 -4.96 -19.02
CA SER A 199 9.93 -4.35 -19.88
C SER A 199 8.54 -4.37 -19.26
N GLU A 200 7.65 -3.50 -19.73
CA GLU A 200 6.24 -3.45 -19.36
C GLU A 200 5.55 -4.80 -19.59
N GLU A 201 5.87 -5.48 -20.69
CA GLU A 201 5.32 -6.79 -21.02
C GLU A 201 5.72 -7.85 -19.99
N ILE A 202 6.99 -7.90 -19.61
CA ILE A 202 7.48 -8.85 -18.60
C ILE A 202 6.84 -8.57 -17.24
N MET A 203 6.76 -7.30 -16.84
CA MET A 203 6.15 -6.91 -15.57
C MET A 203 4.65 -7.23 -15.52
N LEU A 204 3.91 -6.96 -16.59
CA LEU A 204 2.49 -7.31 -16.67
C LEU A 204 2.28 -8.83 -16.67
N GLY A 205 3.11 -9.57 -17.43
CA GLY A 205 3.07 -11.03 -17.43
C GLY A 205 3.33 -11.63 -16.05
N ALA A 206 4.22 -11.04 -15.25
CA ALA A 206 4.48 -11.44 -13.88
C ALA A 206 3.25 -11.26 -12.97
N VAL A 207 2.55 -10.12 -13.09
CA VAL A 207 1.32 -9.84 -12.33
C VAL A 207 0.25 -10.88 -12.67
N VAL A 208 0.05 -11.17 -13.96
CA VAL A 208 -0.94 -12.16 -14.43
C VAL A 208 -0.58 -13.56 -13.95
N PHE A 209 0.69 -13.96 -14.09
CA PHE A 209 1.19 -15.26 -13.64
C PHE A 209 0.97 -15.45 -12.13
N GLY A 210 1.38 -14.49 -11.30
CA GLY A 210 1.22 -14.57 -9.86
C GLY A 210 -0.25 -14.55 -9.42
N HIS A 211 -1.11 -13.77 -10.09
CA HIS A 211 -2.55 -13.78 -9.83
C HIS A 211 -3.17 -15.15 -10.11
N ASP A 212 -2.83 -15.76 -11.25
CA ASP A 212 -3.34 -17.08 -11.61
C ASP A 212 -2.87 -18.17 -10.63
N GLN A 213 -1.57 -18.17 -10.27
CA GLN A 213 -1.03 -19.08 -9.26
C GLN A 213 -1.66 -18.85 -7.87
N GLY A 214 -2.03 -17.61 -7.53
CA GLY A 214 -2.71 -17.28 -6.27
C GLY A 214 -4.08 -17.95 -6.10
N LYS A 215 -4.75 -18.31 -7.21
CA LYS A 215 -6.08 -18.96 -7.17
C LYS A 215 -6.06 -20.34 -6.50
N THR A 216 -4.93 -21.05 -6.55
CA THR A 216 -4.76 -22.33 -5.83
C THR A 216 -4.96 -22.16 -4.33
N ALA A 217 -4.40 -21.09 -3.74
CA ALA A 217 -4.59 -20.80 -2.32
C ALA A 217 -6.03 -20.37 -2.02
N ILE A 218 -6.66 -19.59 -2.90
CA ILE A 218 -8.09 -19.20 -2.79
C ILE A 218 -8.99 -20.43 -2.71
N ALA A 219 -8.81 -21.39 -3.61
CA ALA A 219 -9.58 -22.63 -3.63
C ALA A 219 -9.43 -23.40 -2.30
N ALA A 220 -8.20 -23.54 -1.81
CA ALA A 220 -7.94 -24.21 -0.53
C ALA A 220 -8.57 -23.48 0.67
N ILE A 221 -8.61 -22.14 0.65
CA ILE A 221 -9.27 -21.35 1.71
C ILE A 221 -10.78 -21.56 1.65
N ASN A 222 -11.39 -21.54 0.47
CA ASN A 222 -12.82 -21.84 0.31
C ASN A 222 -13.16 -23.23 0.84
N ASP A 223 -12.31 -24.22 0.62
CA ASP A 223 -12.45 -25.57 1.18
C ASP A 223 -12.38 -25.59 2.71
N LEU A 224 -11.50 -24.77 3.30
CA LEU A 224 -11.42 -24.61 4.76
C LEU A 224 -12.68 -23.96 5.32
N VAL A 225 -13.20 -22.92 4.66
CA VAL A 225 -14.45 -22.22 5.04
C VAL A 225 -15.64 -23.18 5.04
N ARG A 226 -15.75 -24.05 4.02
CA ARG A 226 -16.86 -25.04 3.95
C ARG A 226 -16.91 -25.98 5.15
N GLU A 227 -15.77 -26.26 5.80
CA GLU A 227 -15.67 -27.21 6.92
C GLU A 227 -15.61 -26.54 8.30
N ALA A 228 -14.99 -25.37 8.38
CA ALA A 228 -14.64 -24.71 9.64
C ALA A 228 -15.15 -23.26 9.75
N GLY A 229 -15.76 -22.72 8.69
CA GLY A 229 -16.28 -21.35 8.65
C GLY A 229 -17.35 -21.12 9.71
N LYS A 230 -17.25 -19.99 10.40
CA LYS A 230 -18.30 -19.49 11.28
C LYS A 230 -19.46 -18.91 10.43
N PRO A 231 -20.69 -18.89 10.96
CA PRO A 231 -21.80 -18.23 10.29
C PRO A 231 -21.47 -16.78 9.96
N GLU A 232 -21.87 -16.33 8.78
CA GLU A 232 -21.76 -14.92 8.39
C GLU A 232 -22.54 -14.03 9.37
N TRP A 233 -21.99 -12.85 9.63
CA TRP A 233 -22.65 -11.85 10.45
C TRP A 233 -23.89 -11.36 9.73
N ALA A 234 -24.99 -11.23 10.48
CA ALA A 234 -26.20 -10.57 10.01
C ALA A 234 -25.99 -9.04 9.97
N TRP A 235 -25.05 -8.59 9.13
CA TRP A 235 -24.76 -7.19 8.89
C TRP A 235 -25.49 -6.72 7.63
N ALA A 236 -26.11 -5.55 7.71
CA ALA A 236 -26.69 -4.87 6.57
C ALA A 236 -26.15 -3.44 6.54
N ALA A 237 -25.92 -2.92 5.34
CA ALA A 237 -25.57 -1.52 5.18
C ALA A 237 -26.69 -0.63 5.75
N PRO A 238 -26.33 0.50 6.39
CA PRO A 238 -27.33 1.47 6.86
C PRO A 238 -28.27 1.91 5.72
N ALA A 239 -29.56 2.02 6.01
CA ALA A 239 -30.53 2.50 5.04
C ALA A 239 -30.21 3.95 4.64
N LYS A 240 -30.14 4.22 3.33
CA LYS A 240 -29.93 5.57 2.82
C LYS A 240 -31.17 6.43 3.03
N ASN A 241 -31.00 7.61 3.61
CA ASN A 241 -32.08 8.59 3.76
C ASN A 241 -32.20 9.41 2.46
N GLU A 242 -32.83 8.83 1.43
CA GLU A 242 -32.95 9.43 0.09
C GLU A 242 -33.50 10.88 0.09
N PRO A 243 -34.54 11.24 0.87
CA PRO A 243 -34.98 12.63 0.98
C PRO A 243 -33.89 13.58 1.51
N PHE A 244 -33.13 13.14 2.51
CA PHE A 244 -32.03 13.94 3.07
C PHE A 244 -30.86 14.05 2.09
N ILE A 245 -30.52 12.97 1.39
CA ILE A 245 -29.49 12.97 0.33
C ILE A 245 -29.86 13.96 -0.77
N ALA A 246 -31.10 13.92 -1.26
CA ALA A 246 -31.59 14.85 -2.27
C ALA A 246 -31.52 16.31 -1.80
N LYS A 247 -31.85 16.56 -0.52
CA LYS A 247 -31.76 17.88 0.10
C LYS A 247 -30.32 18.41 0.15
N VAL A 248 -29.39 17.61 0.68
CA VAL A 248 -27.96 17.97 0.74
C VAL A 248 -27.41 18.21 -0.67
N THR A 249 -27.76 17.35 -1.62
CA THR A 249 -27.37 17.48 -3.03
C THR A 249 -27.83 18.81 -3.62
N GLY A 250 -29.09 19.18 -3.43
CA GLY A 250 -29.64 20.44 -3.94
C GLY A 250 -28.98 21.70 -3.36
N LEU A 251 -28.49 21.64 -2.12
CA LEU A 251 -27.78 22.76 -1.48
C LEU A 251 -26.31 22.87 -1.91
N ALA A 252 -25.69 21.76 -2.29
CA ALA A 252 -24.24 21.66 -2.45
C ALA A 252 -23.76 21.55 -3.90
N GLU A 253 -24.46 20.82 -4.77
CA GLU A 253 -23.90 20.32 -6.03
C GLU A 253 -23.39 21.43 -6.96
N GLU A 254 -24.17 22.49 -7.19
CA GLU A 254 -23.75 23.59 -8.05
C GLU A 254 -22.54 24.34 -7.49
N LYS A 255 -22.53 24.58 -6.18
CA LYS A 255 -21.41 25.26 -5.50
C LYS A 255 -20.14 24.43 -5.50
N LEU A 256 -20.25 23.11 -5.27
CA LEU A 256 -19.12 22.18 -5.38
C LEU A 256 -18.60 22.11 -6.81
N ARG A 257 -19.49 22.05 -7.81
CA ARG A 257 -19.09 22.07 -9.22
C ARG A 257 -18.28 23.32 -9.56
N ALA A 258 -18.68 24.49 -9.05
CA ALA A 258 -17.93 25.72 -9.19
C ALA A 258 -16.59 25.68 -8.44
N ALA A 259 -16.55 25.12 -7.22
CA ALA A 259 -15.31 24.97 -6.46
C ALA A 259 -14.27 24.10 -7.18
N TYR A 260 -14.70 23.02 -7.85
CA TYR A 260 -13.80 22.15 -8.62
C TYR A 260 -13.28 22.76 -9.93
N GLN A 261 -13.77 23.93 -10.35
CA GLN A 261 -13.15 24.71 -11.42
C GLN A 261 -11.91 25.50 -10.94
N ILE A 262 -11.67 25.57 -9.63
CA ILE A 262 -10.52 26.25 -9.05
C ILE A 262 -9.30 25.31 -9.11
N ARG A 263 -8.28 25.73 -9.86
CA ARG A 263 -7.07 24.92 -10.11
C ARG A 263 -6.17 24.78 -8.88
N SER A 264 -5.91 25.89 -8.18
CA SER A 264 -5.04 25.90 -7.00
C SER A 264 -5.64 25.06 -5.87
N LYS A 265 -4.85 24.13 -5.32
CA LYS A 265 -5.31 23.22 -4.25
C LYS A 265 -5.85 23.98 -3.05
N GLN A 266 -5.10 24.94 -2.52
CA GLN A 266 -5.48 25.66 -1.30
C GLN A 266 -6.78 26.45 -1.49
N ALA A 267 -6.90 27.16 -2.62
CA ALA A 267 -8.10 27.93 -2.93
C ALA A 267 -9.32 27.02 -3.12
N ARG A 268 -9.15 25.87 -3.79
CA ARG A 268 -10.21 24.86 -3.94
C ARG A 268 -10.64 24.29 -2.60
N THR A 269 -9.70 23.85 -1.76
CA THR A 269 -9.99 23.34 -0.41
C THR A 269 -10.75 24.37 0.43
N GLN A 270 -10.37 25.65 0.35
CA GLN A 270 -11.09 26.71 1.07
C GLN A 270 -12.51 26.90 0.52
N ALA A 271 -12.69 26.86 -0.80
CA ALA A 271 -14.01 26.93 -1.42
C ALA A 271 -14.90 25.76 -0.99
N CYS A 272 -14.42 24.51 -1.06
CA CYS A 272 -15.17 23.34 -0.59
C CYS A 272 -15.55 23.47 0.89
N ARG A 273 -14.64 23.90 1.76
CA ARG A 273 -14.94 24.16 3.18
C ARG A 273 -16.02 25.23 3.37
N SER A 274 -16.02 26.27 2.54
CA SER A 274 -17.08 27.29 2.55
C SER A 274 -18.43 26.68 2.16
N VAL A 275 -18.46 25.82 1.14
CA VAL A 275 -19.68 25.10 0.74
C VAL A 275 -20.18 24.20 1.86
N THR A 276 -19.30 23.45 2.52
CA THR A 276 -19.65 22.64 3.69
C THR A 276 -20.28 23.50 4.79
N SER A 277 -19.65 24.63 5.13
CA SER A 277 -20.16 25.55 6.15
C SER A 277 -21.55 26.10 5.78
N ASP A 278 -21.76 26.48 4.52
CA ASP A 278 -23.05 26.98 4.03
C ASP A 278 -24.14 25.92 4.11
N VAL A 279 -23.84 24.69 3.72
CA VAL A 279 -24.79 23.56 3.76
C VAL A 279 -25.19 23.26 5.20
N LEU A 280 -24.21 23.18 6.12
CA LEU A 280 -24.48 22.97 7.54
C LEU A 280 -25.34 24.11 8.13
N ALA A 281 -25.06 25.36 7.74
CA ALA A 281 -25.83 26.52 8.19
C ALA A 281 -27.27 26.50 7.65
N ALA A 282 -27.47 26.15 6.38
CA ALA A 282 -28.79 26.04 5.76
C ALA A 282 -29.63 24.94 6.40
N LEU A 283 -29.05 23.74 6.59
CA LEU A 283 -29.72 22.62 7.27
C LEU A 283 -30.15 23.00 8.69
N LYS A 284 -29.27 23.71 9.43
CA LYS A 284 -29.57 24.18 10.79
C LYS A 284 -30.65 25.27 10.79
N GLY A 285 -30.63 26.19 9.84
CA GLY A 285 -31.63 27.26 9.70
C GLY A 285 -33.04 26.72 9.42
N GLU A 286 -33.14 25.58 8.77
CA GLU A 286 -34.40 24.87 8.51
C GLU A 286 -34.83 23.94 9.66
N GLY A 287 -34.08 23.90 10.77
CA GLY A 287 -34.38 23.06 11.92
C GLY A 287 -34.19 21.56 11.68
N ALA A 288 -33.38 21.16 10.70
CA ALA A 288 -33.06 19.75 10.49
C ALA A 288 -32.12 19.24 11.58
N GLU A 289 -32.44 18.07 12.16
CA GLU A 289 -31.48 17.30 12.95
C GLU A 289 -30.60 16.49 12.00
N PHE A 290 -29.28 16.61 12.16
CA PHE A 290 -28.30 15.88 11.35
C PHE A 290 -27.02 15.61 12.15
N ASP A 291 -26.34 14.50 11.83
CA ASP A 291 -24.95 14.32 12.21
C ASP A 291 -24.06 15.06 11.21
N LYS A 292 -23.08 15.82 11.73
CA LYS A 292 -22.14 16.55 10.89
C LYS A 292 -21.31 15.60 10.02
N ALA A 293 -20.90 14.44 10.55
CA ALA A 293 -20.10 13.46 9.83
C ALA A 293 -20.88 12.86 8.64
N ASP A 294 -22.19 12.64 8.81
CA ASP A 294 -23.06 12.16 7.73
C ASP A 294 -23.15 13.19 6.59
N VAL A 295 -23.30 14.48 6.93
CA VAL A 295 -23.32 15.56 5.92
C VAL A 295 -21.97 15.65 5.20
N GLU A 296 -20.85 15.60 5.92
CA GLU A 296 -19.51 15.63 5.33
C GLU A 296 -19.27 14.43 4.39
N THR A 297 -19.78 13.25 4.76
CA THR A 297 -19.73 12.04 3.91
C THR A 297 -20.54 12.23 2.63
N LEU A 298 -21.77 12.75 2.72
CA LEU A 298 -22.60 13.03 1.54
C LEU A 298 -21.99 14.09 0.62
N LEU A 299 -21.37 15.12 1.19
CA LEU A 299 -20.65 16.12 0.41
C LEU A 299 -19.50 15.44 -0.34
N PHE A 300 -18.70 14.62 0.33
CA PHE A 300 -17.61 13.87 -0.32
C PHE A 300 -18.11 12.94 -1.45
N GLU A 301 -19.25 12.28 -1.29
CA GLU A 301 -19.87 11.48 -2.37
C GLU A 301 -20.24 12.35 -3.60
N ILE A 302 -20.77 13.56 -3.36
CA ILE A 302 -21.09 14.52 -4.43
C ILE A 302 -19.81 15.00 -5.12
N GLU A 303 -18.77 15.34 -4.36
CA GLU A 303 -17.45 15.72 -4.88
C GLU A 303 -16.88 14.62 -5.79
N SER A 304 -16.92 13.37 -5.32
CA SER A 304 -16.50 12.19 -6.07
C SER A 304 -17.25 12.06 -7.40
N ARG A 305 -18.59 12.15 -7.37
CA ARG A 305 -19.43 12.06 -8.57
C ARG A 305 -19.12 13.17 -9.57
N ILE A 306 -18.91 14.40 -9.11
CA ILE A 306 -18.59 15.54 -9.99
C ILE A 306 -17.28 15.29 -10.73
N VAL A 307 -16.20 15.01 -10.00
CA VAL A 307 -14.85 14.83 -10.58
C VAL A 307 -14.82 13.63 -11.53
N ARG A 308 -15.38 12.49 -11.11
CA ARG A 308 -15.41 11.27 -11.93
C ARG A 308 -16.20 11.48 -13.22
N SER A 309 -17.37 12.11 -13.14
CA SER A 309 -18.20 12.40 -14.31
C SER A 309 -17.47 13.29 -15.31
N GLN A 310 -16.85 14.38 -14.87
CA GLN A 310 -16.08 15.29 -15.74
C GLN A 310 -14.97 14.57 -16.50
N ILE A 311 -14.21 13.73 -15.79
CA ILE A 311 -13.11 12.98 -16.41
C ILE A 311 -13.64 11.98 -17.44
N LEU A 312 -14.73 11.28 -17.14
CA LEU A 312 -15.33 10.28 -18.03
C LEU A 312 -16.05 10.89 -19.24
N THR A 313 -16.49 12.15 -19.16
CA THR A 313 -17.08 12.88 -20.30
C THR A 313 -16.04 13.57 -21.18
N GLY A 314 -14.76 13.51 -20.82
CA GLY A 314 -13.66 14.12 -21.57
C GLY A 314 -13.50 15.63 -21.32
N GLU A 315 -14.09 16.15 -20.24
CA GLU A 315 -13.82 17.50 -19.78
C GLU A 315 -12.39 17.62 -19.23
N PRO A 316 -11.80 18.83 -19.21
CA PRO A 316 -10.53 19.06 -18.54
C PRO A 316 -10.59 18.64 -17.06
N ARG A 317 -9.49 18.10 -16.55
CA ARG A 317 -9.32 17.73 -15.14
C ARG A 317 -9.37 18.97 -14.23
N ILE A 318 -9.34 18.73 -12.92
CA ILE A 318 -9.41 19.76 -11.87
C ILE A 318 -8.42 20.92 -12.08
N ASP A 319 -7.20 20.63 -12.55
CA ASP A 319 -6.16 21.63 -12.84
C ASP A 319 -6.12 22.11 -14.30
N GLY A 320 -7.06 21.66 -15.12
CA GLY A 320 -7.20 22.01 -16.54
C GLY A 320 -6.42 21.11 -17.51
N ARG A 321 -5.71 20.08 -17.02
CA ARG A 321 -5.01 19.12 -17.89
C ARG A 321 -5.97 18.14 -18.57
N ASP A 322 -5.48 17.53 -19.64
CA ASP A 322 -6.05 16.28 -20.15
C ASP A 322 -5.54 15.06 -19.35
N THR A 323 -5.93 13.87 -19.80
CA THR A 323 -5.59 12.60 -19.14
C THR A 323 -4.13 12.16 -19.31
N ARG A 324 -3.34 12.83 -20.16
CA ARG A 324 -1.98 12.42 -20.56
C ARG A 324 -0.89 13.42 -20.16
N THR A 325 -1.27 14.67 -19.91
CA THR A 325 -0.35 15.76 -19.62
C THR A 325 0.24 15.62 -18.21
N VAL A 326 1.57 15.70 -18.13
CA VAL A 326 2.33 15.80 -16.87
C VAL A 326 2.36 17.26 -16.42
N ARG A 327 2.36 17.51 -15.10
CA ARG A 327 2.51 18.88 -14.56
C ARG A 327 3.89 19.46 -14.88
N ALA A 328 4.02 20.78 -14.77
CA ALA A 328 5.30 21.47 -14.95
C ALA A 328 6.36 20.91 -13.99
N ILE A 329 7.58 20.70 -14.50
CA ILE A 329 8.72 20.17 -13.75
C ILE A 329 9.78 21.25 -13.64
N GLU A 330 10.27 21.49 -12.43
CA GLU A 330 11.43 22.34 -12.15
C GLU A 330 12.46 21.54 -11.35
N ILE A 331 13.72 21.62 -11.77
CA ILE A 331 14.84 20.88 -11.17
C ILE A 331 15.93 21.87 -10.82
N ARG A 332 16.43 21.80 -9.58
CA ARG A 332 17.61 22.53 -9.12
C ARG A 332 18.55 21.57 -8.40
N SER A 333 19.79 21.46 -8.85
CA SER A 333 20.86 20.70 -8.18
C SER A 333 21.74 21.61 -7.30
N GLY A 334 22.54 21.02 -6.40
CA GLY A 334 23.48 21.77 -5.56
C GLY A 334 22.83 22.79 -4.63
N VAL A 335 21.58 22.56 -4.22
CA VAL A 335 20.78 23.51 -3.44
C VAL A 335 21.20 23.61 -1.96
N LEU A 336 21.92 22.62 -1.43
CA LEU A 336 22.44 22.60 -0.07
C LEU A 336 23.98 22.68 -0.08
N PRO A 337 24.61 23.74 0.45
CA PRO A 337 26.05 24.00 0.29
C PRO A 337 26.97 23.04 1.07
N ARG A 338 26.42 22.19 1.94
CA ARG A 338 27.19 21.28 2.81
C ARG A 338 26.78 19.81 2.67
N ALA A 339 25.75 19.52 1.89
CA ALA A 339 25.44 18.14 1.53
C ALA A 339 26.48 17.64 0.52
N HIS A 340 26.73 16.33 0.49
CA HIS A 340 27.60 15.76 -0.55
C HIS A 340 26.96 15.91 -1.94
N GLY A 341 25.64 15.66 -2.02
CA GLY A 341 24.82 16.04 -3.17
C GLY A 341 23.42 16.41 -2.74
N SER A 342 22.77 17.29 -3.50
CA SER A 342 21.42 17.78 -3.19
C SER A 342 20.63 18.16 -4.43
N ALA A 343 19.32 17.94 -4.37
CA ALA A 343 18.39 18.31 -5.43
C ALA A 343 17.07 18.81 -4.84
N LEU A 344 16.51 19.86 -5.46
CA LEU A 344 15.12 20.26 -5.28
C LEU A 344 14.37 19.87 -6.55
N PHE A 345 13.50 18.88 -6.45
CA PHE A 345 12.65 18.42 -7.53
C PHE A 345 11.21 18.89 -7.27
N THR A 346 10.65 19.65 -8.21
CA THR A 346 9.27 20.13 -8.15
C THR A 346 8.50 19.63 -9.36
N ARG A 347 7.31 19.04 -9.15
CA ARG A 347 6.36 18.67 -10.19
C ARG A 347 4.97 19.16 -9.82
N GLY A 348 4.55 20.26 -10.44
CA GLY A 348 3.35 21.00 -10.03
C GLY A 348 3.42 21.43 -8.57
N GLU A 349 2.41 21.09 -7.78
CA GLU A 349 2.31 21.38 -6.33
C GLU A 349 2.83 20.21 -5.45
N THR A 350 3.80 19.43 -5.97
CA THR A 350 4.52 18.39 -5.21
C THR A 350 6.03 18.66 -5.30
N GLN A 351 6.70 18.74 -4.16
CA GLN A 351 8.11 19.10 -4.07
C GLN A 351 8.85 18.21 -3.07
N ALA A 352 10.04 17.77 -3.49
CA ALA A 352 10.96 16.99 -2.66
C ALA A 352 12.34 17.66 -2.65
N LEU A 353 12.81 18.04 -1.45
CA LEU A 353 14.19 18.41 -1.19
C LEU A 353 14.95 17.14 -0.80
N VAL A 354 15.85 16.69 -1.65
CA VAL A 354 16.55 15.42 -1.48
C VAL A 354 18.04 15.63 -1.32
N ALA A 355 18.64 14.99 -0.33
CA ALA A 355 20.08 15.05 -0.07
C ALA A 355 20.68 13.64 -0.08
N ALA A 356 21.87 13.51 -0.67
CA ALA A 356 22.69 12.31 -0.64
C ALA A 356 23.91 12.53 0.25
N THR A 357 24.25 11.51 1.04
CA THR A 357 25.43 11.47 1.90
C THR A 357 26.23 10.20 1.63
N LEU A 358 27.51 10.35 1.33
CA LEU A 358 28.48 9.27 1.26
C LEU A 358 29.10 9.00 2.63
N GLY A 359 29.29 7.71 2.95
CA GLY A 359 29.91 7.23 4.18
C GLY A 359 30.81 6.03 3.93
N THR A 360 31.47 5.58 4.99
CA THR A 360 32.35 4.41 5.00
C THR A 360 31.55 3.12 5.26
N GLU A 361 32.20 1.96 5.18
CA GLU A 361 31.59 0.67 5.54
C GLU A 361 31.07 0.65 6.99
N ARG A 362 31.68 1.41 7.91
CA ARG A 362 31.22 1.52 9.30
C ARG A 362 29.85 2.20 9.44
N ASP A 363 29.44 2.96 8.42
CA ASP A 363 28.16 3.66 8.38
C ASP A 363 27.05 2.79 7.75
N ALA A 364 27.38 1.58 7.28
CA ALA A 364 26.40 0.65 6.73
C ALA A 364 25.39 0.23 7.81
N GLN A 365 24.12 0.09 7.42
CA GLN A 365 23.07 -0.29 8.34
C GLN A 365 23.16 -1.79 8.61
N ARG A 366 23.52 -2.17 9.84
CA ARG A 366 23.45 -3.56 10.30
C ARG A 366 22.02 -3.91 10.68
N ILE A 367 21.47 -4.94 10.07
CA ILE A 367 20.10 -5.40 10.28
C ILE A 367 20.16 -6.80 10.90
N ASP A 368 19.66 -6.92 12.13
CA ASP A 368 19.44 -8.20 12.82
C ASP A 368 18.07 -8.76 12.41
N ALA A 369 18.03 -9.39 11.23
CA ALA A 369 16.81 -10.00 10.72
C ALA A 369 16.65 -11.45 11.22
N LEU A 370 15.39 -11.92 11.24
CA LEU A 370 15.07 -13.25 11.72
C LEU A 370 15.85 -14.35 10.95
N ALA A 371 15.93 -14.23 9.63
CA ALA A 371 16.68 -15.14 8.74
C ALA A 371 18.21 -15.04 8.85
N GLY A 372 18.76 -13.97 9.43
CA GLY A 372 20.21 -13.75 9.49
C GLY A 372 20.59 -12.26 9.58
N GLU A 373 21.74 -11.97 10.17
CA GLU A 373 22.29 -10.62 10.15
C GLU A 373 22.79 -10.28 8.74
N TYR A 374 22.49 -9.07 8.26
CA TYR A 374 23.07 -8.54 7.02
C TYR A 374 23.33 -7.04 7.11
N GLU A 375 24.14 -6.55 6.17
CA GLU A 375 24.47 -5.13 6.07
C GLU A 375 23.85 -4.52 4.82
N ASP A 376 23.20 -3.38 5.02
CA ASP A 376 22.64 -2.59 3.94
C ASP A 376 23.46 -1.30 3.74
N ARG A 377 24.11 -1.21 2.60
CA ARG A 377 24.94 -0.06 2.23
C ARG A 377 24.14 1.08 1.60
N PHE A 378 22.86 0.89 1.28
CA PHE A 378 22.03 1.93 0.69
C PHE A 378 20.78 2.16 1.53
N MET A 379 20.69 3.33 2.13
CA MET A 379 19.53 3.74 2.92
C MET A 379 18.77 4.84 2.20
N LEU A 380 17.45 4.78 2.25
CA LEU A 380 16.60 5.88 1.81
C LEU A 380 15.55 6.16 2.89
N HIS A 381 15.63 7.36 3.46
CA HIS A 381 14.64 7.84 4.42
C HIS A 381 13.73 8.85 3.77
N TYR A 382 12.43 8.69 3.99
CA TYR A 382 11.39 9.56 3.47
C TYR A 382 10.69 10.23 4.65
N ASN A 383 10.61 11.55 4.61
CA ASN A 383 9.99 12.36 5.65
C ASN A 383 8.84 13.18 5.06
N MET A 384 7.66 13.07 5.66
CA MET A 384 6.47 13.82 5.27
C MET A 384 5.94 14.65 6.44
N PRO A 385 6.52 15.84 6.65
CA PRO A 385 6.08 16.75 7.71
C PRO A 385 4.68 17.31 7.42
N PRO A 386 3.93 17.73 8.46
CA PRO A 386 2.55 18.19 8.30
C PRO A 386 2.44 19.50 7.49
N PHE A 387 3.49 20.32 7.46
CA PHE A 387 3.49 21.53 6.64
C PHE A 387 3.44 21.23 5.13
N ALA A 388 3.84 20.04 4.67
CA ALA A 388 3.80 19.67 3.25
C ALA A 388 2.38 19.64 2.67
N THR A 389 1.37 19.44 3.53
CA THR A 389 -0.06 19.52 3.18
C THR A 389 -0.73 20.79 3.70
N GLY A 390 0.03 21.69 4.35
CA GLY A 390 -0.51 22.91 4.98
C GLY A 390 -1.28 22.63 6.28
N GLU A 391 -0.98 21.53 6.96
CA GLU A 391 -1.67 21.10 8.18
C GLU A 391 -0.79 21.23 9.42
N THR A 392 -1.40 21.18 10.60
CA THR A 392 -0.67 20.98 11.86
C THR A 392 -0.71 19.50 12.24
N GLY A 393 0.34 19.02 12.89
CA GLY A 393 0.42 17.62 13.29
C GLY A 393 1.61 17.35 14.20
N ARG A 394 1.53 16.27 14.97
CA ARG A 394 2.64 15.86 15.83
C ARG A 394 3.79 15.33 14.95
N VAL A 395 4.95 15.95 15.09
CA VAL A 395 6.21 15.45 14.50
C VAL A 395 6.87 14.52 15.51
N GLY A 396 7.24 13.32 15.08
CA GLY A 396 7.74 12.26 15.95
C GLY A 396 8.48 11.18 15.18
N SER A 397 8.30 9.92 15.56
CA SER A 397 8.86 8.79 14.82
C SER A 397 8.18 8.63 13.45
N PRO A 398 8.89 8.09 12.44
CA PRO A 398 8.32 7.83 11.13
C PRO A 398 7.03 7.03 11.19
N LYS A 399 6.01 7.48 10.46
CA LYS A 399 4.73 6.78 10.30
C LYS A 399 4.90 5.59 9.36
N ARG A 400 3.99 4.62 9.47
CA ARG A 400 3.93 3.45 8.56
C ARG A 400 3.94 3.84 7.07
N ARG A 401 3.23 4.91 6.71
CA ARG A 401 3.18 5.43 5.33
C ARG A 401 4.53 5.97 4.86
N GLU A 402 5.26 6.65 5.75
CA GLU A 402 6.59 7.20 5.44
C GLU A 402 7.60 6.09 5.17
N ILE A 403 7.61 5.04 6.01
CA ILE A 403 8.45 3.85 5.82
C ILE A 403 8.11 3.16 4.49
N GLY A 404 6.82 3.00 4.18
CA GLY A 404 6.38 2.41 2.91
C GLY A 404 6.82 3.20 1.68
N HIS A 405 6.66 4.52 1.69
CA HIS A 405 7.10 5.39 0.58
C HIS A 405 8.63 5.42 0.44
N GLY A 406 9.36 5.41 1.57
CA GLY A 406 10.81 5.30 1.58
C GLY A 406 11.28 4.00 0.93
N ARG A 407 10.68 2.87 1.30
CA ARG A 407 11.03 1.57 0.67
C ARG A 407 10.71 1.55 -0.82
N LEU A 408 9.57 2.12 -1.25
CA LEU A 408 9.22 2.21 -2.67
C LEU A 408 10.27 3.00 -3.47
N ALA A 409 10.69 4.16 -2.97
CA ALA A 409 11.72 4.96 -3.64
C ALA A 409 13.09 4.25 -3.62
N LYS A 410 13.40 3.52 -2.55
CA LYS A 410 14.61 2.70 -2.44
C LYS A 410 14.64 1.59 -3.50
N ARG A 411 13.55 0.83 -3.65
CA ARG A 411 13.39 -0.21 -4.69
C ARG A 411 13.69 0.33 -6.08
N ALA A 412 13.13 1.50 -6.40
CA ALA A 412 13.32 2.14 -7.71
C ALA A 412 14.78 2.50 -8.01
N LEU A 413 15.54 2.93 -7.01
CA LEU A 413 16.94 3.36 -7.18
C LEU A 413 17.94 2.20 -7.09
N ASN A 414 17.64 1.15 -6.34
CA ASN A 414 18.52 -0.02 -6.15
C ASN A 414 19.04 -0.60 -7.46
N ALA A 415 18.18 -0.74 -8.47
CA ALA A 415 18.50 -1.34 -9.75
C ALA A 415 19.61 -0.60 -10.53
N VAL A 416 19.79 0.70 -10.27
CA VAL A 416 20.77 1.54 -10.98
C VAL A 416 22.00 1.90 -10.15
N LEU A 417 22.08 1.44 -8.90
CA LEU A 417 23.26 1.68 -8.07
C LEU A 417 24.50 0.99 -8.67
N PRO A 418 25.69 1.61 -8.59
CA PRO A 418 26.96 0.96 -8.96
C PRO A 418 27.20 -0.25 -8.05
N THR A 419 28.07 -1.20 -8.44
CA THR A 419 28.40 -2.32 -7.55
C THR A 419 29.26 -1.86 -6.36
N LYS A 420 29.45 -2.71 -5.33
CA LYS A 420 30.38 -2.41 -4.22
C LYS A 420 31.83 -2.32 -4.70
N ALA A 421 32.19 -3.09 -5.74
CA ALA A 421 33.53 -3.07 -6.31
C ALA A 421 33.82 -1.74 -7.04
N ASP A 422 32.83 -1.22 -7.78
CA ASP A 422 32.98 0.02 -8.55
C ASP A 422 32.86 1.28 -7.68
N PHE A 423 32.07 1.21 -6.61
CA PHE A 423 31.82 2.33 -5.71
C PHE A 423 31.70 1.85 -4.25
N PRO A 424 32.84 1.75 -3.52
CA PRO A 424 32.90 1.13 -2.19
C PRO A 424 32.47 2.07 -1.05
N TYR A 425 31.41 2.83 -1.26
CA TYR A 425 30.84 3.75 -0.27
C TYR A 425 29.46 3.30 0.18
N THR A 426 29.15 3.59 1.44
CA THR A 426 27.79 3.57 1.95
C THR A 426 27.08 4.85 1.48
N MET A 427 25.81 4.72 1.11
CA MET A 427 25.01 5.81 0.56
C MET A 427 23.73 5.98 1.38
N ARG A 428 23.51 7.19 1.90
CA ARG A 428 22.26 7.56 2.57
C ARG A 428 21.57 8.67 1.78
N VAL A 429 20.37 8.40 1.30
CA VAL A 429 19.49 9.38 0.68
C VAL A 429 18.39 9.76 1.67
N VAL A 430 18.11 11.05 1.80
CA VAL A 430 17.00 11.57 2.61
C VAL A 430 16.14 12.46 1.73
N SER A 431 14.85 12.13 1.65
CA SER A 431 13.85 12.92 0.93
C SER A 431 12.94 13.64 1.92
N GLU A 432 13.06 14.97 1.95
CA GLU A 432 12.19 15.87 2.71
C GLU A 432 11.09 16.38 1.79
N ILE A 433 9.85 15.95 2.02
CA ILE A 433 8.71 16.44 1.25
C ILE A 433 8.35 17.83 1.75
N THR A 434 8.48 18.83 0.87
CA THR A 434 8.20 20.23 1.20
C THR A 434 6.81 20.66 0.75
N GLU A 435 6.28 20.05 -0.30
CA GLU A 435 4.91 20.26 -0.81
C GLU A 435 4.33 18.93 -1.30
N SER A 436 3.02 18.70 -1.11
CA SER A 436 2.36 17.45 -1.49
C SER A 436 0.97 17.67 -2.10
N ASN A 437 0.85 17.46 -3.40
CA ASN A 437 -0.43 17.37 -4.11
C ASN A 437 -0.41 16.27 -5.20
N GLY A 438 0.07 15.08 -4.85
CA GLY A 438 0.25 13.97 -5.77
C GLY A 438 1.41 13.11 -5.29
N SER A 439 1.87 12.18 -6.11
CA SER A 439 2.86 11.18 -5.68
C SER A 439 4.23 11.77 -5.34
N SER A 440 4.43 12.04 -4.04
CA SER A 440 5.67 12.51 -3.43
C SER A 440 6.74 11.41 -3.33
N SER A 441 6.34 10.14 -3.30
CA SER A 441 7.29 9.02 -3.39
C SER A 441 7.98 8.99 -4.76
N MET A 442 7.25 9.26 -5.84
CA MET A 442 7.83 9.35 -7.18
C MET A 442 8.69 10.60 -7.37
N ALA A 443 8.32 11.72 -6.72
CA ALA A 443 9.20 12.89 -6.62
C ALA A 443 10.51 12.55 -5.88
N SER A 444 10.44 11.70 -4.86
CA SER A 444 11.62 11.22 -4.11
C SER A 444 12.53 10.33 -4.95
N VAL A 445 11.98 9.54 -5.89
CA VAL A 445 12.79 8.78 -6.86
C VAL A 445 13.59 9.73 -7.74
N CYS A 446 12.92 10.73 -8.35
CA CYS A 446 13.59 11.71 -9.21
C CYS A 446 14.66 12.50 -8.45
N GLY A 447 14.30 13.07 -7.29
CA GLY A 447 15.24 13.82 -6.45
C GLY A 447 16.37 12.94 -5.86
N GLY A 448 16.10 11.67 -5.59
CA GLY A 448 17.11 10.70 -5.14
C GLY A 448 18.13 10.40 -6.23
N CYS A 449 17.68 10.16 -7.47
CA CYS A 449 18.57 10.01 -8.62
C CYS A 449 19.44 11.26 -8.81
N LEU A 450 18.83 12.46 -8.80
CA LEU A 450 19.53 13.73 -8.99
C LEU A 450 20.55 14.03 -7.88
N SER A 451 20.18 13.78 -6.62
CA SER A 451 21.09 14.04 -5.48
C SER A 451 22.26 13.05 -5.43
N LEU A 452 22.08 11.80 -5.86
CA LEU A 452 23.17 10.83 -6.02
C LEU A 452 24.14 11.25 -7.15
N LEU A 453 23.62 11.73 -8.28
CA LEU A 453 24.45 12.26 -9.37
C LEU A 453 25.24 13.51 -8.93
N ASP A 454 24.60 14.43 -8.21
CA ASP A 454 25.24 15.63 -7.64
C ASP A 454 26.34 15.28 -6.64
N ALA A 455 26.18 14.17 -5.89
CA ALA A 455 27.19 13.62 -4.98
C ALA A 455 28.34 12.88 -5.69
N GLY A 456 28.31 12.75 -7.02
CA GLY A 456 29.32 12.04 -7.80
C GLY A 456 29.17 10.52 -7.80
N VAL A 457 28.00 9.97 -7.43
CA VAL A 457 27.75 8.53 -7.50
C VAL A 457 27.60 8.10 -8.96
N PRO A 458 28.38 7.11 -9.44
CA PRO A 458 28.31 6.64 -10.83
C PRO A 458 27.12 5.70 -11.05
N LEU A 459 25.91 6.24 -11.16
CA LEU A 459 24.71 5.45 -11.45
C LEU A 459 24.78 4.81 -12.84
N LYS A 460 24.26 3.58 -12.97
CA LYS A 460 24.20 2.84 -14.24
C LYS A 460 23.29 3.51 -15.28
N ALA A 461 22.23 4.18 -14.80
CA ALA A 461 21.24 4.88 -15.61
C ALA A 461 20.46 5.87 -14.73
N HIS A 462 19.77 6.83 -15.37
CA HIS A 462 18.92 7.79 -14.67
C HIS A 462 17.51 7.22 -14.48
N VAL A 463 16.98 7.31 -13.26
CA VAL A 463 15.65 6.81 -12.89
C VAL A 463 14.70 7.98 -12.64
N ALA A 464 13.50 7.88 -13.18
CA ALA A 464 12.38 8.75 -12.87
C ALA A 464 11.16 7.92 -12.45
N GLY A 465 10.18 8.58 -11.82
CA GLY A 465 8.93 7.93 -11.42
C GLY A 465 7.71 8.81 -11.63
N ILE A 466 6.57 8.16 -11.86
CA ILE A 466 5.26 8.80 -12.05
C ILE A 466 4.17 7.98 -11.39
N ALA A 467 3.09 8.65 -10.97
CA ALA A 467 1.87 7.99 -10.53
C ALA A 467 0.76 8.20 -11.55
N MET A 468 0.02 7.14 -11.79
CA MET A 468 -1.10 7.05 -12.71
C MET A 468 -2.35 6.72 -11.90
N GLY A 469 -3.50 7.19 -12.37
CA GLY A 469 -4.79 6.85 -11.79
C GLY A 469 -5.71 6.17 -12.80
N LEU A 470 -6.74 5.51 -12.30
CA LEU A 470 -7.85 5.00 -13.10
C LEU A 470 -9.17 5.49 -12.51
N ILE A 471 -10.08 5.92 -13.37
CA ILE A 471 -11.49 6.08 -13.04
C ILE A 471 -12.29 5.18 -13.97
N LYS A 472 -13.20 4.38 -13.42
CA LYS A 472 -14.03 3.40 -14.13
C LYS A 472 -15.47 3.43 -13.62
N GLU A 473 -16.42 3.55 -14.55
CA GLU A 473 -17.86 3.38 -14.30
C GLU A 473 -18.48 2.49 -15.37
N GLY A 474 -18.93 1.31 -14.95
CA GLY A 474 -19.37 0.26 -15.88
C GLY A 474 -18.24 -0.08 -16.88
N ASN A 475 -18.50 0.19 -18.16
CA ASN A 475 -17.54 -0.04 -19.25
C ASN A 475 -16.73 1.21 -19.63
N ARG A 476 -17.05 2.39 -19.09
CA ARG A 476 -16.29 3.62 -19.35
C ARG A 476 -15.10 3.69 -18.40
N PHE A 477 -13.92 3.99 -18.91
CA PHE A 477 -12.75 4.24 -18.07
C PHE A 477 -11.84 5.32 -18.64
N ALA A 478 -11.08 5.96 -17.76
CA ALA A 478 -10.04 6.93 -18.10
C ALA A 478 -8.77 6.64 -17.29
N VAL A 479 -7.64 6.54 -17.98
CA VAL A 479 -6.30 6.45 -17.35
C VAL A 479 -5.73 7.85 -17.23
N LEU A 480 -5.30 8.23 -16.04
CA LEU A 480 -4.83 9.56 -15.71
C LEU A 480 -3.32 9.57 -15.46
N THR A 481 -2.60 10.43 -16.16
CA THR A 481 -1.16 10.62 -15.97
C THR A 481 -0.90 11.71 -14.94
N ASP A 482 0.04 11.45 -14.01
CA ASP A 482 0.49 12.38 -12.99
C ASP A 482 -0.67 12.94 -12.15
N ILE A 483 -1.32 12.05 -11.41
CA ILE A 483 -2.52 12.36 -10.63
C ILE A 483 -2.27 13.39 -9.51
N LEU A 484 -3.30 14.19 -9.24
CA LEU A 484 -3.41 15.07 -8.08
C LEU A 484 -3.76 14.26 -6.82
N GLY A 485 -3.65 14.88 -5.63
CA GLY A 485 -4.08 14.23 -4.39
C GLY A 485 -5.58 13.89 -4.38
N ASP A 486 -6.41 14.79 -4.90
CA ASP A 486 -7.86 14.57 -5.00
C ASP A 486 -8.18 13.41 -5.95
N GLU A 487 -7.47 13.30 -7.07
CA GLU A 487 -7.67 12.24 -8.07
C GLU A 487 -7.22 10.86 -7.58
N ASP A 488 -6.22 10.78 -6.68
CA ASP A 488 -5.86 9.55 -5.97
C ASP A 488 -6.99 9.13 -5.03
N HIS A 489 -7.50 10.05 -4.21
CA HIS A 489 -8.56 9.74 -3.24
C HIS A 489 -9.86 9.30 -3.92
N LEU A 490 -10.24 9.94 -5.04
CA LEU A 490 -11.47 9.70 -5.78
C LEU A 490 -11.35 8.63 -6.89
N GLY A 491 -10.12 8.23 -7.20
CA GLY A 491 -9.79 7.23 -8.21
C GLY A 491 -9.93 5.80 -7.70
N ASP A 492 -10.13 4.89 -8.64
CA ASP A 492 -10.33 3.46 -8.42
C ASP A 492 -9.02 2.67 -8.33
N MET A 493 -7.91 3.28 -8.75
CA MET A 493 -6.58 2.68 -8.78
C MET A 493 -5.52 3.76 -8.62
N ASP A 494 -4.52 3.49 -7.79
CA ASP A 494 -3.24 4.20 -7.74
C ASP A 494 -2.15 3.27 -8.27
N PHE A 495 -1.50 3.67 -9.35
CA PHE A 495 -0.46 2.91 -10.03
C PHE A 495 0.82 3.73 -10.12
N LYS A 496 1.88 3.26 -9.48
CA LYS A 496 3.18 3.94 -9.47
C LYS A 496 4.18 3.11 -10.25
N VAL A 497 4.84 3.75 -11.21
CA VAL A 497 5.92 3.15 -11.99
C VAL A 497 7.15 4.03 -11.91
N ALA A 498 8.29 3.39 -11.66
CA ALA A 498 9.60 4.01 -11.74
C ALA A 498 10.50 3.16 -12.65
N GLY A 499 11.39 3.83 -13.37
CA GLY A 499 12.25 3.15 -14.32
C GLY A 499 13.24 4.08 -15.01
N THR A 500 14.01 3.48 -15.90
CA THR A 500 14.96 4.14 -16.79
C THR A 500 14.45 4.03 -18.22
N ASN A 501 15.19 4.58 -19.19
CA ASN A 501 14.91 4.31 -20.61
C ASN A 501 15.08 2.82 -21.00
N GLY A 502 15.74 2.02 -20.16
CA GLY A 502 15.94 0.59 -20.38
C GLY A 502 14.83 -0.31 -19.82
N GLY A 503 13.99 0.19 -18.90
CA GLY A 503 12.88 -0.57 -18.33
C GLY A 503 12.50 -0.15 -16.90
N ILE A 504 11.52 -0.86 -16.35
CA ILE A 504 10.94 -0.65 -15.04
C ILE A 504 11.88 -1.13 -13.94
N THR A 505 12.08 -0.31 -12.92
CA THR A 505 12.85 -0.65 -11.71
C THR A 505 11.97 -0.89 -10.49
N ALA A 506 10.79 -0.28 -10.42
CA ALA A 506 9.80 -0.56 -9.41
C ALA A 506 8.39 -0.33 -9.93
N LEU A 507 7.47 -1.21 -9.52
CA LEU A 507 6.05 -1.10 -9.80
C LEU A 507 5.24 -1.34 -8.52
N GLN A 508 4.34 -0.42 -8.21
CA GLN A 508 3.36 -0.54 -7.13
C GLN A 508 1.96 -0.28 -7.68
N MET A 509 1.01 -1.11 -7.27
CA MET A 509 -0.38 -1.01 -7.69
C MET A 509 -1.28 -1.19 -6.48
N ASP A 510 -2.23 -0.30 -6.30
CA ASP A 510 -3.29 -0.38 -5.30
C ASP A 510 -4.64 -0.16 -6.00
N ILE A 511 -5.43 -1.22 -6.10
CA ILE A 511 -6.73 -1.23 -6.75
C ILE A 511 -7.82 -1.28 -5.68
N LYS A 512 -8.77 -0.34 -5.75
CA LYS A 512 -9.85 -0.18 -4.78
C LYS A 512 -11.16 -0.82 -5.23
N ILE A 513 -11.28 -1.19 -6.51
CA ILE A 513 -12.49 -1.78 -7.11
C ILE A 513 -12.22 -3.17 -7.68
N GLN A 514 -13.27 -3.97 -7.81
CA GLN A 514 -13.17 -5.23 -8.56
C GLN A 514 -13.34 -5.00 -10.08
N GLY A 515 -12.86 -5.96 -10.87
CA GLY A 515 -13.13 -6.01 -12.32
C GLY A 515 -12.28 -5.04 -13.16
N ILE A 516 -11.01 -4.87 -12.80
CA ILE A 516 -9.98 -4.37 -13.72
C ILE A 516 -9.53 -5.52 -14.62
N THR A 517 -9.53 -5.27 -15.92
CA THR A 517 -9.13 -6.26 -16.94
C THR A 517 -7.64 -6.18 -17.27
N LYS A 518 -7.13 -7.22 -17.92
CA LYS A 518 -5.80 -7.24 -18.54
C LYS A 518 -5.61 -6.10 -19.54
#